data_AF-A0A7S2R8F1-F1
#
_entry.id   AF-A0A7S2R8F1-F1
#
_cell.length_a   1.000
_cell.length_b   1.000
_cell.length_c   1.000
_cell.angle_alpha   90.00
_cell.angle_beta   90.00
_cell.angle_gamma   90.00
#
_symmetry.space_group_name_H-M   'P 1'
#
loop_
_entity.id
_entity.type
_entity.pdbx_description
1 polymer ?
#
loop_
_entity_poly.entity_id
_entity_poly.type
_entity_poly.pdbx_seq_one_letter_code
_entity_poly.pdbx_strand_id
1 'polypeptide(L)'
;MGRTCSECADWKSNSQFSSNQWRKGDGASRCRDCIDYGSSAYAGHCHAVTFQCGTCSRTFNNQNELNMHQQVHRPQNVACPVCGDVRFRSGANAVQHVESGSCTGCRGQDNARQQIYKFATAQQSMRRFVAGGQPMLMNGNDYNNNSIPDFPYQCPQCSKSFRQLSQLLQHNDQKHNQHNMIGY
;
A
#
# COMPACT_ATOMS: atom_id res chain seq x y z
N MET A 1 -10.95 35.66 36.01
CA MET A 1 -11.47 34.31 35.69
C MET A 1 -10.72 33.75 34.48
N GLY A 2 -10.30 32.49 34.54
CA GLY A 2 -9.62 31.76 33.46
C GLY A 2 -10.00 30.28 33.49
N ARG A 3 -9.68 29.53 32.44
CA ARG A 3 -9.94 28.08 32.33
C ARG A 3 -8.94 27.41 31.40
N THR A 4 -8.88 26.08 31.43
CA THR A 4 -8.03 25.28 30.55
C THR A 4 -8.66 25.11 29.16
N CYS A 5 -7.85 25.15 28.12
CA CYS A 5 -8.27 24.85 26.74
C CYS A 5 -8.41 23.32 26.55
N SER A 6 -9.49 22.87 25.93
CA SER A 6 -9.72 21.43 25.70
C SER A 6 -8.78 20.80 24.65
N GLU A 7 -8.11 21.61 23.82
CA GLU A 7 -7.25 21.14 22.73
C GLU A 7 -5.77 21.19 23.08
N CYS A 8 -5.29 22.30 23.66
CA CYS A 8 -3.89 22.45 24.06
C CYS A 8 -3.63 22.18 25.54
N ALA A 9 -4.67 21.90 26.34
CA ALA A 9 -4.60 21.66 27.79
C ALA A 9 -4.00 22.81 28.64
N ASP A 10 -3.62 23.93 28.02
CA ASP A 10 -3.08 25.10 28.69
C ASP A 10 -4.15 25.91 29.43
N TRP A 11 -3.78 26.48 30.57
CA TRP A 11 -4.60 27.47 31.27
C TRP A 11 -4.56 28.83 30.56
N LYS A 12 -5.73 29.38 30.24
CA LYS A 12 -5.89 30.66 29.53
C LYS A 12 -6.90 31.57 30.24
N SER A 13 -6.73 32.87 30.06
CA SER A 13 -7.66 33.88 30.60
C SER A 13 -8.91 34.02 29.73
N ASN A 14 -10.02 34.54 30.28
CA ASN A 14 -11.27 34.77 29.53
C ASN A 14 -11.06 35.57 28.22
N SER A 15 -10.12 36.52 28.24
CA SER A 15 -9.78 37.34 27.07
C SER A 15 -9.19 36.55 25.90
N GLN A 16 -8.67 35.34 26.13
CA GLN A 16 -8.06 34.46 25.12
C GLN A 16 -9.05 33.43 24.56
N PHE A 17 -10.30 33.43 25.02
CA PHE A 17 -11.40 32.65 24.45
C PHE A 17 -12.30 33.56 23.60
N SER A 18 -12.88 32.99 22.55
CA SER A 18 -14.03 33.64 21.91
C SER A 18 -15.21 33.63 22.88
N SER A 19 -16.04 34.69 22.88
CA SER A 19 -17.23 34.79 23.74
C SER A 19 -18.15 33.57 23.62
N ASN A 20 -18.23 32.99 22.42
CA ASN A 20 -19.01 31.79 22.13
C ASN A 20 -18.38 30.51 22.71
N GLN A 21 -17.07 30.49 22.89
CA GLN A 21 -16.32 29.34 23.39
C GLN A 21 -16.23 29.37 24.92
N TRP A 22 -16.10 30.55 25.52
CA TRP A 22 -16.18 30.73 26.97
C TRP A 22 -17.53 30.29 27.55
N ARG A 23 -18.62 30.39 26.79
CA ARG A 23 -19.94 29.93 27.26
C ARG A 23 -20.09 28.41 27.29
N LYS A 24 -19.22 27.64 26.61
CA LYS A 24 -19.35 26.18 26.49
C LYS A 24 -18.88 25.38 27.71
N GLY A 25 -18.20 26.01 28.68
CA GLY A 25 -17.68 25.36 29.88
C GLY A 25 -16.34 24.63 29.67
N ASP A 26 -15.71 24.18 30.75
CA ASP A 26 -14.31 23.70 30.80
C ASP A 26 -14.00 22.52 29.88
N GLY A 27 -14.99 21.69 29.52
CA GLY A 27 -14.77 20.50 28.67
C GLY A 27 -14.80 20.74 27.16
N ALA A 28 -15.29 21.90 26.70
CA ALA A 28 -15.51 22.18 25.28
C ALA A 28 -15.05 23.59 24.85
N SER A 29 -14.30 24.28 25.73
CA SER A 29 -13.79 25.62 25.47
C SER A 29 -12.45 25.56 24.74
N ARG A 30 -12.37 26.14 23.54
CA ARG A 30 -11.13 26.29 22.76
C ARG A 30 -10.62 27.73 22.80
N CYS A 31 -9.31 27.94 22.99
CA CYS A 31 -8.68 29.26 22.89
C CYS A 31 -8.69 29.77 21.44
N ARG A 32 -8.51 31.09 21.23
CA ARG A 32 -8.52 31.69 19.88
C ARG A 32 -7.46 31.10 18.96
N ASP A 33 -6.25 30.86 19.47
CA ASP A 33 -5.17 30.30 18.67
C ASP A 33 -5.49 28.87 18.17
N CYS A 34 -6.09 28.01 19.02
CA CYS A 34 -6.56 26.69 18.60
C CYS A 34 -7.77 26.74 17.65
N ILE A 35 -8.49 27.86 17.56
CA ILE A 35 -9.62 28.03 16.63
C ILE A 35 -9.13 28.50 15.27
N ASP A 36 -8.23 29.47 15.25
CA ASP A 36 -7.73 30.09 14.01
C ASP A 36 -6.76 29.17 13.27
N TYR A 37 -5.89 28.47 14.00
CA TYR A 37 -4.83 27.65 13.41
C TYR A 37 -5.10 26.14 13.46
N GLY A 38 -6.16 25.72 14.14
CA GLY A 38 -6.46 24.31 14.37
C GLY A 38 -5.31 23.56 15.05
N SER A 39 -5.16 22.27 14.75
CA SER A 39 -4.06 21.42 15.23
C SER A 39 -2.75 21.63 14.46
N SER A 40 -2.65 22.69 13.65
CA SER A 40 -1.44 22.96 12.86
C SER A 40 -0.36 23.55 13.75
N ALA A 41 0.73 22.81 13.87
CA ALA A 41 1.87 23.04 14.73
C ALA A 41 2.65 24.33 14.34
N TYR A 42 2.14 25.49 14.73
CA TYR A 42 3.04 26.60 15.04
C TYR A 42 3.71 26.23 16.37
N ALA A 43 5.02 25.96 16.28
CA ALA A 43 5.87 25.19 17.20
C ALA A 43 6.01 25.69 18.66
N GLY A 44 4.99 26.35 19.23
CA GLY A 44 4.98 26.78 20.62
C GLY A 44 3.61 26.91 21.29
N HIS A 45 2.50 26.59 20.60
CA HIS A 45 1.15 26.75 21.19
C HIS A 45 0.43 25.44 21.53
N CYS A 46 0.55 24.42 20.69
CA CYS A 46 0.00 23.10 20.97
C CYS A 46 1.13 22.07 20.84
N HIS A 47 1.39 21.30 21.90
CA HIS A 47 2.08 20.03 21.77
C HIS A 47 1.14 19.04 21.08
N ALA A 48 0.84 19.29 19.80
CA ALA A 48 0.27 18.26 18.96
C ALA A 48 1.32 17.15 18.87
N VAL A 49 0.97 15.94 19.32
CA VAL A 49 1.80 14.75 19.16
C VAL A 49 1.89 14.48 17.66
N THR A 50 2.92 15.01 17.01
CA THR A 50 3.20 14.73 15.60
C THR A 50 4.02 13.44 15.49
N PHE A 51 3.64 12.55 14.58
CA PHE A 51 4.35 11.30 14.33
C PHE A 51 5.42 11.55 13.26
N GLN A 52 6.69 11.60 13.67
CA GLN A 52 7.80 11.89 12.76
C GLN A 52 8.46 10.62 12.22
N CYS A 53 8.77 10.62 10.93
CA CYS A 53 9.56 9.56 10.32
C CYS A 53 11.04 9.70 10.66
N GLY A 54 11.63 8.70 11.34
CA GLY A 54 13.04 8.69 11.72
C GLY A 54 14.04 8.65 10.55
N THR A 55 13.59 8.36 9.32
CA THR A 55 14.47 8.25 8.14
C THR A 55 14.53 9.53 7.30
N CYS A 56 13.43 10.27 7.19
CA CYS A 56 13.36 11.48 6.37
C CYS A 56 12.78 12.70 7.08
N SER A 57 12.56 12.60 8.40
CA SER A 57 12.09 13.68 9.29
C SER A 57 10.73 14.29 8.92
N ARG A 58 9.96 13.69 7.99
CA ARG A 58 8.59 14.11 7.67
C ARG A 58 7.67 13.88 8.86
N THR A 59 6.82 14.87 9.15
CA THR A 59 5.80 14.84 10.20
C THR A 59 4.45 14.46 9.64
N PHE A 60 3.78 13.52 10.32
CA PHE A 60 2.44 13.05 10.00
C PHE A 60 1.50 13.32 11.16
N ASN A 61 0.22 13.49 10.85
CA ASN A 61 -0.80 13.81 11.84
C ASN A 61 -1.27 12.55 12.59
N ASN A 62 -1.07 11.36 11.99
CA ASN A 62 -1.54 10.09 12.51
C ASN A 62 -0.45 9.00 12.47
N GLN A 63 -0.44 8.09 13.46
CA GLN A 63 0.45 6.92 13.46
C GLN A 63 0.22 6.00 12.24
N ASN A 64 -1.02 5.88 11.76
CA ASN A 64 -1.32 5.10 10.55
C ASN A 64 -0.69 5.69 9.29
N GLU A 65 -0.67 7.01 9.17
CA GLU A 65 -0.01 7.70 8.05
C GLU A 65 1.50 7.51 8.11
N LEU A 66 2.08 7.58 9.32
CA LEU A 66 3.49 7.29 9.54
C LEU A 66 3.83 5.82 9.17
N ASN A 67 3.03 4.85 9.61
CA ASN A 67 3.23 3.43 9.30
C ASN A 67 3.16 3.15 7.80
N MET A 68 2.18 3.76 7.09
CA MET A 68 2.10 3.67 5.63
C MET A 68 3.32 4.32 4.97
N HIS A 69 3.73 5.50 5.45
CA HIS A 69 4.89 6.20 4.93
C HIS A 69 6.20 5.42 5.12
N GLN A 70 6.37 4.72 6.24
CA GLN A 70 7.54 3.88 6.51
C GLN A 70 7.73 2.78 5.46
N GLN A 71 6.66 2.33 4.78
CA GLN A 71 6.79 1.38 3.68
C GLN A 71 7.58 1.95 2.49
N VAL A 72 7.63 3.28 2.32
CA VAL A 72 8.41 3.94 1.27
C VAL A 72 9.92 3.81 1.51
N HIS A 73 10.34 3.69 2.77
CA HIS A 73 11.74 3.48 3.16
C HIS A 73 12.16 2.02 3.15
N ARG A 74 11.25 1.07 2.85
CA ARG A 74 11.65 -0.33 2.67
C ARG A 74 12.64 -0.42 1.51
N PRO A 75 13.82 -1.04 1.72
CA PRO A 75 14.85 -1.12 0.69
C PRO A 75 14.34 -1.90 -0.53
N GLN A 76 14.69 -1.41 -1.72
CA GLN A 76 14.42 -2.06 -3.01
C GLN A 76 15.37 -3.25 -3.16
N ASN A 77 14.96 -4.42 -2.65
CA ASN A 77 15.76 -5.64 -2.67
C ASN A 77 15.13 -6.76 -3.51
N VAL A 78 14.09 -6.44 -4.28
CA VAL A 78 13.34 -7.45 -5.03
C VAL A 78 13.86 -7.48 -6.46
N ALA A 79 14.47 -8.60 -6.86
CA ALA A 79 14.95 -8.84 -8.21
C ALA A 79 13.82 -9.28 -9.15
N CYS A 80 13.79 -8.81 -10.39
CA CYS A 80 12.86 -9.40 -11.35
C CYS A 80 13.25 -10.86 -11.65
N PRO A 81 12.31 -11.83 -11.59
CA PRO A 81 12.62 -13.24 -11.82
C PRO A 81 13.02 -13.55 -13.27
N VAL A 82 12.75 -12.64 -14.22
CA VAL A 82 13.07 -12.83 -15.65
C VAL A 82 14.33 -12.09 -16.11
N CYS A 83 14.54 -10.82 -15.72
CA CYS A 83 15.73 -10.04 -16.10
C CYS A 83 16.75 -9.83 -14.99
N GLY A 84 16.45 -10.18 -13.74
CA GLY A 84 17.34 -9.98 -12.59
C GLY A 84 17.45 -8.54 -12.08
N ASP A 85 16.68 -7.59 -12.63
CA ASP A 85 16.76 -6.18 -12.21
C ASP A 85 16.23 -6.00 -10.77
N VAL A 86 17.02 -5.39 -9.88
CA VAL A 86 16.74 -5.26 -8.43
C VAL A 86 16.03 -3.95 -8.06
N ARG A 87 15.54 -3.20 -9.04
CA ARG A 87 14.88 -1.90 -8.86
C ARG A 87 13.49 -1.95 -8.21
N PHE A 88 13.01 -3.12 -7.81
CA PHE A 88 11.63 -3.29 -7.35
C PHE A 88 11.52 -3.27 -5.83
N ARG A 89 10.46 -2.62 -5.36
CA ARG A 89 10.08 -2.54 -3.94
C ARG A 89 9.31 -3.77 -3.45
N SER A 90 8.69 -4.51 -4.38
CA SER A 90 7.83 -5.67 -4.11
C SER A 90 7.80 -6.58 -5.33
N GLY A 91 7.60 -7.88 -5.11
CA GLY A 91 7.48 -8.88 -6.17
C GLY A 91 6.35 -8.54 -7.17
N ALA A 92 5.27 -7.91 -6.68
CA ALA A 92 4.20 -7.41 -7.54
C ALA A 92 4.69 -6.39 -8.58
N ASN A 93 5.56 -5.48 -8.17
CA ASN A 93 6.10 -4.45 -9.06
C ASN A 93 7.09 -5.04 -10.07
N ALA A 94 7.88 -6.03 -9.63
CA ALA A 94 8.80 -6.76 -10.51
C ALA A 94 8.04 -7.51 -11.62
N VAL A 95 6.95 -8.20 -11.24
CA VAL A 95 6.08 -8.89 -12.19
C VAL A 95 5.35 -7.90 -13.10
N GLN A 96 4.83 -6.80 -12.57
CA GLN A 96 4.17 -5.76 -13.38
C GLN A 96 5.12 -5.12 -14.40
N HIS A 97 6.40 -4.94 -14.04
CA HIS A 97 7.44 -4.50 -14.97
C HIS A 97 7.60 -5.47 -16.15
N VAL A 98 7.56 -6.77 -15.88
CA VAL A 98 7.61 -7.80 -16.92
C VAL A 98 6.34 -7.77 -17.77
N GLU A 99 5.15 -7.75 -17.16
CA GLU A 99 3.86 -7.76 -17.86
C GLU A 99 3.64 -6.51 -18.71
N SER A 100 4.13 -5.34 -18.28
CA SER A 100 4.05 -4.10 -19.06
C SER A 100 4.94 -4.09 -20.31
N GLY A 101 5.83 -5.07 -20.46
CA GLY A 101 6.84 -5.08 -21.54
C GLY A 101 8.02 -4.13 -21.28
N SER A 102 8.11 -3.55 -20.07
CA SER A 102 9.24 -2.71 -19.67
C SER A 102 10.50 -3.52 -19.35
N CYS A 103 10.40 -4.84 -19.38
CA CYS A 103 11.51 -5.77 -19.16
C CYS A 103 12.38 -5.93 -20.41
N THR A 104 13.59 -5.40 -20.35
CA THR A 104 14.61 -5.54 -21.41
C THR A 104 15.05 -6.99 -21.64
N GLY A 105 14.88 -7.86 -20.63
CA GLY A 105 15.13 -9.30 -20.74
C GLY A 105 14.01 -10.08 -21.42
N CYS A 106 12.81 -9.50 -21.56
CA CYS A 106 11.68 -10.15 -22.21
C CYS A 106 11.53 -9.65 -23.65
N ARG A 107 11.81 -10.52 -24.63
CA ARG A 107 11.56 -10.25 -26.07
C ARG A 107 10.05 -10.16 -26.37
N GLY A 108 9.38 -9.09 -25.93
CA GLY A 108 7.95 -8.80 -26.18
C GLY A 108 6.99 -9.20 -25.06
N GLN A 109 5.79 -8.60 -25.06
CA GLN A 109 4.75 -8.76 -24.02
C GLN A 109 4.19 -10.20 -23.94
N ASP A 110 4.01 -10.89 -25.07
CA ASP A 110 3.52 -12.27 -25.07
C ASP A 110 4.54 -13.25 -24.48
N ASN A 111 5.82 -13.04 -24.77
CA ASN A 111 6.90 -13.82 -24.18
C ASN A 111 7.02 -13.51 -22.68
N ALA A 112 6.88 -12.25 -22.28
CA ALA A 112 6.87 -11.85 -20.86
C ALA A 112 5.80 -12.60 -20.05
N ARG A 113 4.57 -12.70 -20.59
CA ARG A 113 3.47 -13.45 -19.97
C ARG A 113 3.78 -14.95 -19.85
N GLN A 114 4.39 -15.55 -20.89
CA GLN A 114 4.81 -16.95 -20.87
C GLN A 114 5.93 -17.23 -19.86
N GLN A 115 6.92 -16.34 -19.75
CA GLN A 115 8.02 -16.48 -18.78
C GLN A 115 7.50 -16.43 -17.34
N ILE A 116 6.58 -15.51 -17.02
CA ILE A 116 5.97 -15.45 -15.68
C ILE A 116 5.16 -16.70 -15.38
N TYR A 117 4.37 -17.20 -16.33
CA TYR A 117 3.57 -18.41 -16.13
C TYR A 117 4.46 -19.65 -15.90
N LYS A 118 5.53 -19.80 -16.70
CA LYS A 118 6.55 -20.86 -16.51
C LYS A 118 7.23 -20.74 -15.14
N PHE A 119 7.56 -19.52 -14.72
CA PHE A 119 8.16 -19.27 -13.41
C PHE A 119 7.22 -19.64 -12.27
N ALA A 120 5.95 -19.19 -12.32
CA ALA A 120 4.95 -19.48 -11.29
C ALA A 120 4.60 -20.98 -11.20
N THR A 121 4.64 -21.69 -12.33
CA THR A 121 4.42 -23.15 -12.36
C THR A 121 5.66 -23.96 -11.94
N ALA A 122 6.86 -23.47 -12.22
CA ALA A 122 8.12 -24.08 -11.81
C ALA A 122 8.40 -23.92 -10.32
N GLN A 123 8.02 -22.79 -9.72
CA GLN A 123 8.29 -22.52 -8.31
C GLN A 123 7.25 -23.23 -7.41
N GLN A 124 7.73 -24.14 -6.54
CA GLN A 124 6.86 -24.96 -5.68
C GLN A 124 5.97 -24.12 -4.74
N SER A 125 6.47 -22.98 -4.25
CA SER A 125 5.71 -22.05 -3.41
C SER A 125 4.58 -21.32 -4.16
N MET A 126 4.72 -21.16 -5.47
CA MET A 126 3.75 -20.45 -6.32
C MET A 126 2.81 -21.36 -7.10
N ARG A 127 3.17 -22.64 -7.27
CA ARG A 127 2.34 -23.63 -7.97
C ARG A 127 0.93 -23.77 -7.38
N ARG A 128 0.77 -23.56 -6.06
CA ARG A 128 -0.54 -23.54 -5.37
C ARG A 128 -1.46 -22.38 -5.79
N PHE A 129 -0.88 -21.32 -6.35
CA PHE A 129 -1.62 -20.17 -6.85
C PHE A 129 -1.90 -20.26 -8.35
N VAL A 130 -1.36 -21.26 -9.04
CA VAL A 130 -1.67 -21.51 -10.45
C VAL A 130 -2.85 -22.45 -10.49
N ALA A 131 -3.96 -22.01 -11.10
CA ALA A 131 -5.13 -22.86 -11.28
C ALA A 131 -4.74 -24.05 -12.16
N GLY A 132 -4.81 -25.26 -11.60
CA GLY A 132 -4.57 -26.50 -12.32
C GLY A 132 -5.55 -26.61 -13.49
N GLY A 133 -5.01 -26.76 -14.69
CA GLY A 133 -5.72 -26.67 -15.96
C GLY A 133 -7.06 -27.39 -16.01
N GLN A 134 -8.15 -26.63 -15.87
CA GLN A 134 -9.43 -26.97 -16.47
C GLN A 134 -9.98 -25.72 -17.18
N PRO A 135 -10.15 -25.77 -18.52
CA PRO A 135 -10.75 -24.68 -19.25
C PRO A 135 -12.24 -24.61 -18.88
N MET A 136 -12.63 -23.53 -18.21
CA MET A 136 -14.03 -23.17 -18.12
C MET A 136 -14.49 -22.74 -19.51
N LEU A 137 -15.56 -23.41 -19.93
CA LEU A 137 -16.10 -23.46 -21.27
C LEU A 137 -16.40 -22.05 -21.79
N MET A 138 -15.77 -21.64 -22.90
CA MET A 138 -16.42 -20.70 -23.81
C MET A 138 -16.15 -21.01 -25.28
N ASN A 139 -17.23 -20.86 -26.05
CA ASN A 139 -17.32 -20.95 -27.49
C ASN A 139 -16.40 -19.92 -28.16
N GLY A 140 -15.58 -20.37 -29.12
CA GLY A 140 -14.76 -19.46 -29.95
C GLY A 140 -13.43 -20.06 -30.40
N ASN A 141 -13.50 -21.11 -31.21
CA ASN A 141 -12.75 -21.42 -32.44
C ASN A 141 -11.36 -20.80 -32.74
N ASP A 142 -10.46 -20.51 -31.80
CA ASP A 142 -9.07 -20.10 -32.13
C ASP A 142 -8.04 -20.73 -31.17
N TYR A 143 -7.90 -22.06 -31.24
CA TYR A 143 -6.88 -22.80 -30.48
C TYR A 143 -5.54 -22.83 -31.23
N ASN A 144 -4.69 -21.82 -30.99
CA ASN A 144 -3.25 -22.01 -31.15
C ASN A 144 -2.69 -22.66 -29.88
N ASN A 145 -1.88 -23.70 -30.04
CA ASN A 145 -1.48 -24.71 -29.05
C ASN A 145 -0.45 -24.19 -28.00
N ASN A 146 -0.55 -22.92 -27.61
CA ASN A 146 0.41 -22.22 -26.75
C ASN A 146 -0.27 -21.22 -25.76
N SER A 147 -1.59 -21.28 -25.64
CA SER A 147 -2.39 -20.27 -24.92
C SER A 147 -2.47 -20.56 -23.41
N ILE A 148 -1.77 -19.73 -22.64
CA ILE A 148 -1.93 -19.62 -21.18
C ILE A 148 -3.41 -19.31 -20.89
N PRO A 149 -4.05 -19.94 -19.88
CA PRO A 149 -5.42 -19.62 -19.49
C PRO A 149 -5.63 -18.11 -19.28
N ASP A 150 -6.83 -17.62 -19.59
CA ASP A 150 -7.15 -16.19 -19.46
C ASP A 150 -7.02 -15.70 -18.00
N PHE A 151 -7.32 -16.58 -17.04
CA PHE A 151 -7.15 -16.38 -15.59
C PHE A 151 -6.31 -17.50 -14.96
N PRO A 152 -4.97 -17.49 -15.12
CA PRO A 152 -4.12 -18.59 -14.68
C PRO A 152 -3.82 -18.56 -13.17
N TYR A 153 -4.10 -17.45 -12.48
CA TYR A 153 -3.73 -17.25 -11.08
C TYR A 153 -4.96 -17.23 -10.18
N GLN A 154 -5.06 -18.14 -9.21
CA GLN A 154 -6.15 -18.22 -8.26
C GLN A 154 -5.65 -18.09 -6.82
N CYS A 155 -6.34 -17.29 -6.02
CA CYS A 155 -6.07 -17.20 -4.58
C CYS A 155 -6.73 -18.37 -3.84
N PRO A 156 -6.00 -19.23 -3.10
CA PRO A 156 -6.58 -20.34 -2.35
C PRO A 156 -7.37 -19.90 -1.11
N GLN A 157 -7.21 -18.65 -0.66
CA GLN A 157 -7.92 -18.15 0.54
C GLN A 157 -9.29 -17.56 0.22
N CYS A 158 -9.48 -17.03 -1.00
CA CYS A 158 -10.71 -16.36 -1.39
C CYS A 158 -11.28 -16.83 -2.74
N SER A 159 -10.65 -17.84 -3.35
CA SER A 159 -10.99 -18.46 -4.64
C SER A 159 -11.08 -17.51 -5.84
N LYS A 160 -10.63 -16.24 -5.68
CA LYS A 160 -10.63 -15.24 -6.76
C LYS A 160 -9.54 -15.55 -7.79
N SER A 161 -9.93 -15.48 -9.06
CA SER A 161 -9.03 -15.69 -10.19
C SER A 161 -8.63 -14.36 -10.84
N PHE A 162 -7.36 -14.25 -11.21
CA PHE A 162 -6.74 -13.07 -11.77
C PHE A 162 -6.07 -13.41 -13.10
N ARG A 163 -6.07 -12.45 -14.03
CA ARG A 163 -5.42 -12.59 -15.34
C ARG A 163 -3.91 -12.41 -15.28
N GLN A 164 -3.46 -11.65 -14.29
CA GLN A 164 -2.07 -11.24 -14.10
C GLN A 164 -1.56 -11.65 -12.73
N LEU A 165 -0.28 -12.02 -12.65
CA LEU A 165 0.32 -12.41 -11.38
C LEU A 165 0.48 -11.19 -10.46
N SER A 166 0.77 -10.01 -11.03
CA SER A 166 0.87 -8.76 -10.28
C SER A 166 -0.42 -8.45 -9.49
N GLN A 167 -1.58 -8.67 -10.10
CA GLN A 167 -2.89 -8.46 -9.48
C GLN A 167 -3.14 -9.42 -8.31
N LEU A 168 -2.78 -10.70 -8.47
CA LEU A 168 -2.87 -11.67 -7.36
C LEU A 168 -1.94 -11.27 -6.21
N LEU A 169 -0.69 -10.90 -6.52
CA LEU A 169 0.29 -10.51 -5.51
C LEU A 169 -0.17 -9.28 -4.72
N GLN A 170 -0.68 -8.25 -5.41
CA GLN A 170 -1.25 -7.05 -4.76
C GLN A 170 -2.50 -7.39 -3.94
N HIS A 171 -3.39 -8.23 -4.46
CA HIS A 171 -4.56 -8.69 -3.74
C HIS A 171 -4.17 -9.37 -2.42
N ASN A 172 -3.17 -10.24 -2.46
CA ASN A 172 -2.74 -10.99 -1.29
C ASN A 172 -2.01 -10.12 -0.26
N ASP A 173 -1.25 -9.12 -0.73
CA ASP A 173 -0.63 -8.11 0.13
C ASP A 173 -1.69 -7.28 0.85
N GLN A 174 -2.68 -6.77 0.12
CA GLN A 174 -3.71 -5.88 0.67
C GLN A 174 -4.81 -6.58 1.49
N LYS A 175 -5.19 -7.82 1.14
CA LYS A 175 -6.32 -8.53 1.76
C LYS A 175 -5.91 -9.66 2.70
N HIS A 176 -4.72 -10.23 2.49
CA HIS A 176 -4.24 -11.36 3.27
C HIS A 176 -2.93 -11.05 4.01
N ASN A 177 -2.42 -9.82 3.93
CA ASN A 177 -1.19 -9.33 4.58
C ASN A 177 0.05 -10.22 4.34
N GLN A 178 0.04 -10.98 3.24
CA GLN A 178 1.04 -11.98 2.92
C GLN A 178 2.06 -11.39 1.96
N HIS A 179 3.11 -10.85 2.57
CA HIS A 179 4.23 -10.21 1.89
C HIS A 179 5.21 -11.27 1.33
N ASN A 180 5.85 -10.94 0.21
CA ASN A 180 7.01 -11.67 -0.33
C ASN A 180 6.74 -13.12 -0.77
N MET A 181 5.65 -13.34 -1.51
CA MET A 181 5.32 -14.68 -2.05
C MET A 181 6.21 -15.14 -3.20
N ILE A 182 6.94 -14.23 -3.82
CA ILE A 182 8.06 -14.56 -4.71
C ILE A 182 9.26 -14.80 -3.80
N GLY A 183 9.40 -16.02 -3.29
CA GLY A 183 10.62 -16.39 -2.56
C GLY A 183 11.82 -16.28 -3.51
N TYR A 184 12.84 -15.54 -3.11
CA TYR A 184 14.17 -15.55 -3.74
C TYR A 184 15.05 -16.58 -3.05
#